data_AF-A0A0H0XQT9-F1
#
_entry.id   AF-A0A0H0XQT9-F1
#
_cell.length_a   1.000
_cell.length_b   1.000
_cell.length_c   1.000
_cell.angle_alpha   90.00
_cell.angle_beta   90.00
_cell.angle_gamma   90.00
#
_symmetry.space_group_name_H-M   'P 1'
#
loop_
_entity.id
_entity.type
_entity.pdbx_description
1 polymer ?
#
loop_
_entity_poly.entity_id
_entity_poly.type
_entity_poly.pdbx_seq_one_letter_code
_entity_poly.pdbx_strand_id
1 'polypeptide(L)'
;MATVFALSAIVGFAPNSISIITGTKENPPLLIHMHAAAMSLWMVLLVAQSALASRGQMQAHMKLGVASMVLAPIVILLMLVIALPAFFSSEVPLAVQLLQSKRIAFFGGCIGAAIWLRKSGPEAHKRLMFIGSFAVLDAAFFRMTFLPDWGLDRATTIGHLYMTALLIPFLIHDLMRSGRIHIVFWITVPLLLALHFSVAHLW
;
A
#
# COMPACT_ATOMS: atom_id res chain seq x y z
N MET A 1 10.43 -6.12 -7.20
CA MET A 1 9.78 -5.03 -6.46
C MET A 1 8.38 -5.44 -5.98
N ALA A 2 7.42 -5.74 -6.86
CA ALA A 2 6.09 -6.21 -6.47
C ALA A 2 6.10 -7.45 -5.55
N THR A 3 7.00 -8.40 -5.78
CA THR A 3 7.15 -9.60 -4.91
C THR A 3 7.49 -9.22 -3.47
N VAL A 4 8.33 -8.19 -3.27
CA VAL A 4 8.69 -7.73 -1.92
C VAL A 4 7.44 -7.21 -1.21
N PHE A 5 6.56 -6.50 -1.91
CA PHE A 5 5.30 -6.01 -1.34
C PHE A 5 4.38 -7.14 -0.92
N ALA A 6 4.22 -8.14 -1.79
CA ALA A 6 3.42 -9.32 -1.48
C ALA A 6 4.00 -10.10 -0.27
N LEU A 7 5.32 -10.27 -0.21
CA LEU A 7 5.99 -10.92 0.92
C LEU A 7 5.83 -10.10 2.21
N SER A 8 6.02 -8.79 2.18
CA SER A 8 5.78 -7.92 3.34
C SER A 8 4.32 -8.03 3.82
N ALA A 9 3.36 -8.06 2.91
CA ALA A 9 1.95 -8.27 3.26
C ALA A 9 1.72 -9.63 3.92
N ILE A 10 2.29 -10.71 3.38
CA ILE A 10 2.19 -12.05 3.99
C ILE A 10 2.81 -12.06 5.39
N VAL A 11 4.02 -11.54 5.55
CA VAL A 11 4.73 -11.49 6.83
C VAL A 11 3.94 -10.70 7.88
N GLY A 12 3.33 -9.57 7.50
CA GLY A 12 2.54 -8.75 8.42
C GLY A 12 1.17 -9.35 8.76
N PHE A 13 0.51 -10.01 7.83
CA PHE A 13 -0.89 -10.45 8.02
C PHE A 13 -1.03 -11.93 8.42
N ALA A 14 -0.11 -12.81 8.02
CA ALA A 14 -0.23 -14.25 8.28
C ALA A 14 -0.43 -14.60 9.77
N PRO A 15 0.29 -14.01 10.74
CA PRO A 15 0.06 -14.32 12.15
C PRO A 15 -1.38 -14.04 12.59
N ASN A 16 -1.93 -12.89 12.22
CA ASN A 16 -3.31 -12.53 12.54
C ASN A 16 -4.33 -13.46 11.85
N SER A 17 -4.10 -13.83 10.58
CA SER A 17 -4.97 -14.76 9.86
C SER A 17 -4.96 -16.14 10.51
N ILE A 18 -3.79 -16.64 10.91
CA ILE A 18 -3.67 -17.90 11.64
C ILE A 18 -4.42 -17.81 12.97
N SER A 19 -4.25 -16.73 13.74
CA SER A 19 -4.96 -16.55 15.01
C SER A 19 -6.49 -16.53 14.86
N ILE A 20 -7.02 -15.96 13.76
CA ILE A 20 -8.45 -15.98 13.47
C ILE A 20 -8.92 -17.41 13.17
N ILE A 21 -8.17 -18.15 12.35
CA ILE A 21 -8.52 -19.52 11.95
C ILE A 21 -8.44 -20.50 13.14
N THR A 22 -7.45 -20.32 14.03
CA THR A 22 -7.28 -21.17 15.22
C THR A 22 -8.17 -20.75 16.39
N GLY A 23 -8.96 -19.70 16.24
CA GLY A 23 -9.88 -19.21 17.27
C GLY A 23 -9.20 -18.45 18.42
N THR A 24 -7.93 -18.09 18.31
CA THR A 24 -7.21 -17.31 19.33
C THR A 24 -7.42 -15.80 19.17
N LYS A 25 -8.04 -15.36 18.07
CA LYS A 25 -8.48 -13.99 17.84
C LYS A 25 -9.93 -13.98 17.37
N GLU A 26 -10.69 -12.97 17.78
CA GLU A 26 -12.07 -12.78 17.35
C GLU A 26 -12.18 -12.73 15.82
N ASN A 27 -13.21 -13.40 15.29
CA ASN A 27 -13.49 -13.41 13.86
C ASN A 27 -14.04 -12.04 13.45
N PRO A 28 -13.34 -11.28 12.59
CA PRO A 28 -13.79 -9.95 12.22
C PRO A 28 -15.05 -10.02 11.33
N PRO A 29 -15.81 -8.91 11.22
CA PRO A 29 -16.97 -8.83 10.34
C PRO A 29 -16.63 -9.18 8.88
N LEU A 30 -17.62 -9.68 8.14
CA LEU A 30 -17.47 -10.07 6.72
C LEU A 30 -16.78 -9.00 5.86
N LEU A 31 -17.05 -7.72 6.12
CA LEU A 31 -16.44 -6.59 5.42
C LEU A 31 -14.90 -6.61 5.48
N ILE A 32 -14.32 -7.00 6.62
CA ILE A 32 -12.86 -7.09 6.79
C ILE A 32 -12.29 -8.26 5.98
N HIS A 33 -13.01 -9.39 5.91
CA HIS A 33 -12.64 -10.52 5.05
C HIS A 33 -12.68 -10.15 3.57
N MET A 34 -13.72 -9.42 3.14
CA MET A 34 -13.82 -8.90 1.77
C MET A 34 -12.67 -7.96 1.44
N HIS A 35 -12.32 -7.03 2.34
CA HIS A 35 -11.18 -6.14 2.17
C HIS A 35 -9.85 -6.91 2.12
N ALA A 36 -9.64 -7.87 3.02
CA ALA A 36 -8.46 -8.72 3.02
C ALA A 36 -8.33 -9.50 1.70
N ALA A 37 -9.41 -10.13 1.22
CA ALA A 37 -9.43 -10.84 -0.05
C ALA A 37 -9.14 -9.91 -1.24
N ALA A 38 -9.75 -8.72 -1.28
CA ALA A 38 -9.51 -7.74 -2.34
C ALA A 38 -8.06 -7.24 -2.37
N MET A 39 -7.47 -6.97 -1.19
CA MET A 39 -6.06 -6.57 -1.06
C MET A 39 -5.09 -7.71 -1.40
N SER A 40 -5.40 -8.96 -1.02
CA SER A 40 -4.62 -10.12 -1.43
C SER A 40 -4.64 -10.28 -2.95
N LEU A 41 -5.81 -10.17 -3.58
CA LEU A 41 -5.94 -10.22 -5.03
C LEU A 41 -5.20 -9.06 -5.70
N TRP A 42 -5.21 -7.87 -5.10
CA TRP A 42 -4.43 -6.73 -5.58
C TRP A 42 -2.93 -7.03 -5.59
N MET A 43 -2.39 -7.64 -4.54
CA MET A 43 -0.98 -8.02 -4.48
C MET A 43 -0.63 -9.09 -5.52
N VAL A 44 -1.50 -10.09 -5.72
CA VAL A 44 -1.34 -11.12 -6.76
C VAL A 44 -1.32 -10.48 -8.15
N LEU A 45 -2.27 -9.58 -8.44
CA LEU A 45 -2.30 -8.84 -9.71
C LEU A 45 -1.05 -7.98 -9.87
N LEU A 46 -0.59 -7.26 -8.85
CA LEU A 46 0.61 -6.44 -8.92
C LEU A 46 1.85 -7.26 -9.29
N VAL A 47 2.01 -8.45 -8.69
CA VAL A 47 3.10 -9.39 -9.01
C VAL A 47 2.95 -9.91 -10.44
N ALA A 48 1.77 -10.37 -10.84
CA ALA A 48 1.51 -10.88 -12.18
C ALA A 48 1.76 -9.80 -13.26
N GLN A 49 1.23 -8.59 -13.07
CA GLN A 49 1.41 -7.45 -13.96
C GLN A 49 2.89 -7.08 -14.11
N SER A 50 3.63 -7.07 -13.00
CA SER A 50 5.07 -6.79 -13.01
C SER A 50 5.85 -7.88 -13.75
N ALA A 51 5.50 -9.15 -13.57
CA ALA A 51 6.14 -10.28 -14.23
C ALA A 51 5.88 -10.30 -15.74
N LEU A 52 4.64 -10.05 -16.16
CA LEU A 52 4.27 -9.93 -17.58
C LEU A 52 5.04 -8.79 -18.24
N ALA A 53 5.10 -7.63 -17.59
CA ALA A 53 5.85 -6.47 -18.09
C ALA A 53 7.36 -6.75 -18.19
N SER A 54 7.96 -7.38 -17.16
CA SER A 54 9.40 -7.70 -17.20
C SER A 54 9.78 -8.75 -18.24
N ARG A 55 8.84 -9.61 -18.64
CA ARG A 55 9.01 -10.62 -19.70
C ARG A 55 8.68 -10.08 -21.09
N GLY A 56 8.33 -8.80 -21.23
CA GLY A 56 7.91 -8.20 -22.50
C GLY A 56 6.53 -8.65 -23.00
N GLN A 57 5.74 -9.35 -22.19
CA GLN A 57 4.41 -9.86 -22.55
C GLN A 57 3.33 -8.76 -22.45
N MET A 58 3.52 -7.67 -23.18
CA MET A 58 2.71 -6.45 -23.02
C MET A 58 1.23 -6.66 -23.39
N GLN A 59 0.93 -7.51 -24.36
CA GLN A 59 -0.47 -7.84 -24.70
C GLN A 59 -1.22 -8.49 -23.52
N ALA A 60 -0.57 -9.44 -22.84
CA ALA A 60 -1.14 -10.08 -21.66
C ALA A 60 -1.24 -9.12 -20.48
N HIS A 61 -0.23 -8.27 -20.27
CA HIS A 61 -0.25 -7.18 -19.28
C HIS A 61 -1.48 -6.29 -19.48
N MET A 62 -1.72 -5.82 -20.71
CA MET A 62 -2.88 -4.97 -21.04
C MET A 62 -4.21 -5.69 -20.84
N LYS A 63 -4.35 -6.94 -21.28
CA LYS A 63 -5.58 -7.73 -21.10
C LYS A 63 -5.91 -7.95 -19.63
N LEU A 64 -4.93 -8.42 -18.84
CA LEU A 64 -5.09 -8.63 -17.40
C LEU A 64 -5.26 -7.30 -16.65
N GLY A 65 -4.72 -6.20 -17.18
CA GLY A 65 -4.79 -4.86 -16.56
C GLY A 65 -6.22 -4.33 -16.44
N VAL A 66 -7.15 -4.82 -17.25
CA VAL A 66 -8.58 -4.53 -17.11
C VAL A 66 -9.11 -5.00 -15.75
N ALA A 67 -8.63 -6.14 -15.24
CA ALA A 67 -9.01 -6.62 -13.92
C ALA A 67 -8.57 -5.64 -12.81
N SER A 68 -7.41 -4.99 -12.96
CA SER A 68 -6.96 -3.95 -12.03
C SER A 68 -7.85 -2.70 -12.06
N MET A 69 -8.43 -2.35 -13.21
CA MET A 69 -9.36 -1.22 -13.34
C MET A 69 -10.69 -1.46 -12.63
N VAL A 70 -11.10 -2.73 -12.45
CA VAL A 70 -12.29 -3.12 -11.68
C VAL A 70 -11.94 -3.27 -10.20
N LEU A 71 -10.82 -3.92 -9.88
CA LEU A 71 -10.43 -4.21 -8.51
C LEU A 71 -10.03 -2.95 -7.73
N ALA A 72 -9.36 -1.97 -8.34
CA ALA A 72 -8.96 -0.75 -7.65
C ALA A 72 -10.15 0.03 -7.05
N PRO A 73 -11.23 0.31 -7.79
CA PRO A 73 -12.46 0.89 -7.23
C PRO A 73 -13.05 0.06 -6.09
N ILE A 74 -13.08 -1.27 -6.20
CA ILE A 74 -13.59 -2.15 -5.14
C ILE A 74 -12.74 -2.00 -3.86
N VAL A 75 -11.41 -2.01 -4.00
CA VAL A 75 -10.49 -1.78 -2.88
C VAL A 75 -10.75 -0.43 -2.21
N ILE A 76 -10.87 0.64 -3.00
CA ILE A 76 -11.13 2.00 -2.50
C ILE A 76 -12.47 2.06 -1.75
N LEU A 77 -13.54 1.48 -2.32
CA LEU A 77 -14.86 1.42 -1.69
C LEU A 77 -14.82 0.66 -0.37
N LEU A 78 -14.17 -0.52 -0.33
CA LEU A 78 -14.02 -1.28 0.90
C LEU A 78 -13.26 -0.49 1.97
N MET A 79 -12.16 0.18 1.59
CA MET A 79 -11.41 1.03 2.50
C MET A 79 -12.25 2.21 3.03
N LEU A 80 -13.04 2.85 2.17
CA LEU A 80 -13.95 3.93 2.56
C LEU A 80 -14.99 3.44 3.56
N VAL A 81 -15.72 2.36 3.26
CA VAL A 81 -16.77 1.82 4.14
C VAL A 81 -16.19 1.41 5.50
N ILE A 82 -15.02 0.77 5.51
CA ILE A 82 -14.31 0.42 6.76
C ILE A 82 -13.93 1.67 7.57
N ALA A 83 -13.59 2.78 6.91
CA ALA A 83 -13.17 4.00 7.57
C ALA A 83 -14.31 4.90 8.05
N LEU A 84 -15.56 4.74 7.56
CA LEU A 84 -16.68 5.61 7.92
C LEU A 84 -16.90 5.74 9.44
N PRO A 85 -16.89 4.67 10.26
CA PRO A 85 -17.06 4.81 11.70
C PRO A 85 -16.00 5.71 12.35
N ALA A 86 -14.77 5.69 11.82
CA ALA A 86 -13.69 6.54 12.31
C ALA A 86 -13.92 8.02 11.98
N PHE A 87 -14.53 8.33 10.83
CA PHE A 87 -14.77 9.72 10.39
C PHE A 87 -15.98 10.38 11.06
N PHE A 88 -16.94 9.59 11.54
CA PHE A 88 -18.16 10.09 12.17
C PHE A 88 -18.19 9.95 13.69
N SER A 89 -17.10 9.47 14.30
CA SER A 89 -16.94 9.37 15.75
C SER A 89 -15.94 10.41 16.25
N SER A 90 -16.38 11.26 17.18
CA SER A 90 -15.50 12.20 17.90
C SER A 90 -14.56 11.50 18.87
N GLU A 91 -14.82 10.23 19.21
CA GLU A 91 -13.98 9.44 20.11
C GLU A 91 -12.74 8.86 19.41
N VAL A 92 -12.75 8.80 18.07
CA VAL A 92 -11.64 8.24 17.31
C VAL A 92 -10.55 9.30 17.12
N PRO A 93 -9.30 9.05 17.56
CA PRO A 93 -8.23 10.03 17.47
C PRO A 93 -7.99 10.54 16.04
N LEU A 94 -7.66 11.84 15.93
CA LEU A 94 -7.37 12.47 14.64
C LEU A 94 -6.25 11.73 13.87
N ALA A 95 -5.28 11.15 14.58
CA ALA A 95 -4.21 10.36 13.96
C ALA A 95 -4.74 9.13 13.20
N VAL A 96 -5.76 8.46 13.73
CA VAL A 96 -6.41 7.31 13.09
C VAL A 96 -7.19 7.76 11.88
N GLN A 97 -7.96 8.85 12.00
CA GLN A 97 -8.70 9.42 10.87
C GLN A 97 -7.75 9.84 9.74
N LEU A 98 -6.68 10.56 10.07
CA LEU A 98 -5.65 10.97 9.11
C LEU A 98 -5.00 9.75 8.45
N LEU A 99 -4.67 8.71 9.21
CA LEU A 99 -4.09 7.48 8.68
C LEU A 99 -5.00 6.82 7.63
N GLN A 100 -6.31 6.70 7.90
CA GLN A 100 -7.25 6.12 6.93
C GLN A 100 -7.41 7.01 5.70
N SER A 101 -7.56 8.32 5.89
CA SER A 101 -7.63 9.30 4.80
C SER A 101 -6.40 9.25 3.90
N LYS A 102 -5.20 9.19 4.49
CA LYS A 102 -3.94 9.06 3.75
C LYS A 102 -3.96 7.80 2.88
N ARG A 103 -4.39 6.65 3.41
CA ARG A 103 -4.35 5.37 2.69
C ARG A 103 -5.26 5.41 1.47
N ILE A 104 -6.49 5.88 1.67
CA ILE A 104 -7.51 5.98 0.62
C ILE A 104 -7.08 6.99 -0.44
N ALA A 105 -6.72 8.20 -0.03
CA ALA A 105 -6.38 9.28 -0.96
C ALA A 105 -5.09 8.96 -1.75
N PHE A 106 -4.06 8.44 -1.09
CA PHE A 106 -2.78 8.18 -1.74
C PHE A 106 -2.86 6.98 -2.68
N PHE A 107 -3.50 5.88 -2.26
CA PHE A 107 -3.74 4.73 -3.13
C PHE A 107 -4.63 5.13 -4.32
N GLY A 108 -5.81 5.70 -4.05
CA GLY A 108 -6.76 6.07 -5.10
C GLY A 108 -6.20 7.10 -6.08
N GLY A 109 -5.56 8.15 -5.56
CA GLY A 109 -4.94 9.19 -6.37
C GLY A 109 -3.80 8.65 -7.25
N CYS A 110 -2.87 7.88 -6.67
CA CYS A 110 -1.75 7.32 -7.43
C CYS A 110 -2.21 6.28 -8.46
N ILE A 111 -3.11 5.36 -8.09
CA ILE A 111 -3.60 4.34 -9.03
C ILE A 111 -4.44 4.97 -10.13
N GLY A 112 -5.29 5.95 -9.80
CA GLY A 112 -6.05 6.72 -10.79
C GLY A 112 -5.13 7.46 -11.77
N ALA A 113 -4.13 8.18 -11.26
CA ALA A 113 -3.12 8.86 -12.09
C ALA A 113 -2.29 7.87 -12.92
N ALA A 114 -1.94 6.71 -12.36
CA ALA A 114 -1.22 5.66 -13.08
C ALA A 114 -2.04 5.16 -14.27
N ILE A 115 -3.32 4.85 -14.05
CA ILE A 115 -4.22 4.40 -15.11
C ILE A 115 -4.39 5.50 -16.15
N TRP A 116 -4.57 6.76 -15.75
CA TRP A 116 -4.68 7.88 -16.69
C TRP A 116 -3.43 8.01 -17.57
N LEU A 117 -2.24 7.98 -16.98
CA LEU A 117 -0.97 8.14 -17.68
C LEU A 117 -0.47 6.87 -18.38
N ARG A 118 -1.23 5.76 -18.36
CA ARG A 118 -0.81 4.45 -18.91
C ARG A 118 -0.37 4.50 -20.39
N LYS A 119 -0.92 5.43 -21.18
CA LYS A 119 -0.59 5.60 -22.61
C LYS A 119 0.45 6.69 -22.85
N SER A 120 0.29 7.84 -22.22
CA SER A 120 1.12 9.04 -22.46
C SER A 120 2.42 9.08 -21.65
N GLY A 121 2.49 8.35 -20.54
CA GLY A 121 3.64 8.36 -19.63
C GLY A 121 3.85 6.99 -18.98
N PRO A 122 4.28 5.95 -19.72
CA PRO A 122 4.48 4.60 -19.18
C PRO A 122 5.48 4.57 -18.01
N GLU A 123 6.49 5.44 -18.04
CA GLU A 123 7.44 5.62 -16.94
C GLU A 123 6.75 6.15 -15.66
N ALA A 124 5.82 7.09 -15.79
CA ALA A 124 5.03 7.59 -14.68
C ALA A 124 4.04 6.54 -14.19
N HIS A 125 3.35 5.83 -15.12
CA HIS A 125 2.44 4.74 -14.82
C HIS A 125 3.08 3.70 -13.88
N LYS A 126 4.25 3.18 -14.25
CA LYS A 126 4.96 2.17 -13.45
C LYS A 126 5.26 2.66 -12.03
N ARG A 127 5.74 3.89 -11.89
CA ARG A 127 6.14 4.47 -10.59
C ARG A 127 4.93 4.81 -9.72
N LEU A 128 3.83 5.26 -10.33
CA LEU A 128 2.57 5.53 -9.64
C LEU A 128 1.87 4.24 -9.16
N MET A 129 1.86 3.18 -10.00
CA MET A 129 1.38 1.85 -9.57
C MET A 129 2.15 1.34 -8.36
N PHE A 130 3.48 1.54 -8.38
CA PHE A 130 4.36 1.17 -7.29
C PHE A 130 4.10 1.99 -6.02
N ILE A 131 4.18 3.34 -6.07
CA ILE A 131 4.09 4.16 -4.86
C ILE A 131 2.67 4.18 -4.27
N GLY A 132 1.65 4.06 -5.12
CA GLY A 132 0.25 3.92 -4.67
C GLY A 132 0.04 2.63 -3.88
N SER A 133 0.53 1.50 -4.40
CA SER A 133 0.45 0.21 -3.69
C SER A 133 1.33 0.17 -2.45
N PHE A 134 2.47 0.86 -2.49
CA PHE A 134 3.37 1.00 -1.35
C PHE A 134 2.68 1.69 -0.18
N ALA A 135 1.96 2.79 -0.43
CA ALA A 135 1.36 3.64 0.61
C ALA A 135 0.38 2.90 1.55
N VAL A 136 -0.19 1.78 1.12
CA VAL A 136 -1.13 0.96 1.92
C VAL A 136 -0.46 -0.24 2.60
N LEU A 137 0.84 -0.47 2.37
CA LEU A 137 1.60 -1.52 3.06
C LEU A 137 1.87 -1.22 4.53
N ASP A 138 1.68 0.03 4.98
CA ASP A 138 1.83 0.39 6.38
C ASP A 138 1.01 -0.54 7.30
N ALA A 139 -0.16 -0.99 6.84
CA ALA A 139 -1.01 -1.93 7.54
C ALA A 139 -0.28 -3.27 7.81
N ALA A 140 0.53 -3.76 6.87
CA ALA A 140 1.34 -4.95 7.10
C ALA A 140 2.46 -4.66 8.12
N PHE A 141 3.17 -3.56 7.97
CA PHE A 141 4.28 -3.20 8.86
C PHE A 141 3.84 -2.93 10.29
N PHE A 142 2.66 -2.35 10.52
CA PHE A 142 2.11 -2.15 11.88
C PHE A 142 1.82 -3.45 12.62
N ARG A 143 1.80 -4.59 11.92
CA ARG A 143 1.59 -5.92 12.50
C ARG A 143 2.89 -6.69 12.72
N MET A 144 4.02 -6.16 12.25
CA MET A 144 5.34 -6.78 12.41
C MET A 144 5.95 -6.39 13.77
N THR A 145 5.30 -6.79 14.86
CA THR A 145 5.70 -6.45 16.24
C THR A 145 7.01 -7.11 16.68
N PHE A 146 7.57 -8.02 15.86
CA PHE A 146 8.88 -8.62 16.06
C PHE A 146 10.03 -7.71 15.57
N LEU A 147 9.73 -6.61 14.88
CA LEU A 147 10.76 -5.67 14.44
C LEU A 147 11.28 -4.86 15.64
N PRO A 148 12.61 -4.64 15.74
CA PRO A 148 13.20 -3.85 16.82
C PRO A 148 12.58 -2.45 16.92
N ASP A 149 12.15 -2.09 18.13
CA ASP A 149 11.52 -0.80 18.44
C ASP A 149 12.52 0.31 18.82
N TRP A 150 13.72 -0.07 19.24
CA TRP A 150 14.79 0.83 19.70
C TRP A 150 14.33 1.78 20.81
N GLY A 151 13.38 1.34 21.65
CA GLY A 151 12.78 2.17 22.70
C GLY A 151 11.82 3.26 22.21
N LEU A 152 11.46 3.25 20.92
CA LEU A 152 10.39 4.08 20.38
C LEU A 152 9.05 3.37 20.69
N ASP A 153 8.34 3.77 21.74
CA ASP A 153 7.05 3.16 22.17
C ASP A 153 5.87 3.48 21.22
N ARG A 154 6.08 3.40 19.90
CA ARG A 154 5.11 3.76 18.87
C ARG A 154 5.21 2.79 17.69
N ALA A 155 4.41 1.71 17.74
CA ALA A 155 4.33 0.71 16.67
C ALA A 155 4.04 1.32 15.29
N THR A 156 3.29 2.43 15.22
CA THR A 156 3.02 3.18 13.99
C THR A 156 4.26 3.88 13.44
N THR A 157 5.06 4.51 14.30
CA THR A 157 6.34 5.14 13.91
C THR A 157 7.33 4.10 13.40
N ILE A 158 7.48 2.99 14.12
CA ILE A 158 8.38 1.89 13.73
C ILE A 158 7.96 1.29 12.40
N GLY A 159 6.67 0.99 12.24
CA GLY A 159 6.17 0.43 10.99
C GLY A 159 6.37 1.38 9.80
N HIS A 160 6.14 2.69 9.99
CA HIS A 160 6.45 3.68 8.95
C HIS A 160 7.95 3.77 8.66
N LEU A 161 8.82 3.65 9.65
CA LEU A 161 10.27 3.70 9.48
C LEU A 161 10.76 2.53 8.62
N TYR A 162 10.42 1.30 9.00
CA TYR A 162 10.80 0.09 8.25
C TYR A 162 10.19 0.07 6.85
N MET A 163 8.93 0.48 6.73
CA MET A 163 8.29 0.65 5.43
C MET A 163 9.08 1.66 4.59
N THR A 164 9.38 2.85 5.13
CA THR A 164 10.12 3.90 4.41
C THR A 164 11.52 3.46 4.02
N ALA A 165 12.22 2.71 4.86
CA ALA A 165 13.52 2.13 4.52
C ALA A 165 13.43 1.23 3.28
N LEU A 166 12.29 0.54 3.07
CA LEU A 166 12.04 -0.25 1.88
C LEU A 166 12.00 0.61 0.60
N LEU A 167 11.74 1.92 0.66
CA LEU A 167 11.82 2.82 -0.52
C LEU A 167 13.23 2.98 -1.07
N ILE A 168 14.24 2.90 -0.22
CA ILE A 168 15.64 3.16 -0.57
C ILE A 168 16.10 2.31 -1.76
N PRO A 169 16.01 0.96 -1.74
CA PRO A 169 16.45 0.14 -2.87
C PRO A 169 15.66 0.45 -4.16
N PHE A 170 14.42 0.93 -4.07
CA PHE A 170 13.63 1.28 -5.23
C PHE A 170 14.06 2.63 -5.84
N LEU A 171 14.36 3.63 -5.01
CA LEU A 171 14.92 4.90 -5.46
C LEU A 171 16.32 4.73 -6.05
N ILE A 172 17.17 3.89 -5.42
CA ILE A 172 18.49 3.53 -5.95
C ILE A 172 18.33 2.85 -7.32
N HIS A 173 17.43 1.87 -7.44
CA HIS A 173 17.20 1.23 -8.73
C HIS A 173 16.72 2.21 -9.79
N ASP A 174 15.87 3.19 -9.45
CA ASP A 174 15.44 4.25 -10.36
C ASP A 174 16.64 5.08 -10.84
N LEU A 175 17.45 5.54 -9.90
CA LEU A 175 18.66 6.31 -10.18
C LEU A 175 19.65 5.53 -11.06
N MET A 176 19.88 4.25 -10.77
CA MET A 176 20.78 3.40 -11.55
C MET A 176 20.29 3.15 -12.98
N ARG A 177 18.97 2.99 -13.17
CA ARG A 177 18.40 2.64 -14.49
C ARG A 177 18.18 3.85 -15.38
N SER A 178 17.76 4.99 -14.83
CA SER A 178 17.45 6.21 -15.59
C SER A 178 18.43 7.36 -15.41
N GLY A 179 19.47 7.20 -14.58
CA GLY A 179 20.46 8.25 -14.27
C GLY A 179 19.90 9.40 -13.42
N ARG A 180 18.62 9.37 -13.07
CA ARG A 180 17.92 10.36 -12.26
C ARG A 180 16.70 9.74 -11.57
N ILE A 181 16.32 10.30 -10.43
CA ILE A 181 15.05 10.00 -9.76
C ILE A 181 13.93 10.71 -10.52
N HIS A 182 12.91 9.97 -10.92
CA HIS A 182 11.79 10.51 -11.68
C HIS A 182 10.94 11.51 -10.86
N ILE A 183 10.35 12.51 -11.53
CA ILE A 183 9.54 13.58 -10.90
C ILE A 183 8.38 13.04 -10.04
N VAL A 184 7.81 11.89 -10.43
CA VAL A 184 6.80 11.19 -9.63
C VAL A 184 7.30 10.97 -8.21
N PHE A 185 8.52 10.45 -8.01
CA PHE A 185 9.05 10.24 -6.68
C PHE A 185 9.38 11.54 -5.94
N TRP A 186 9.83 12.58 -6.65
CA TRP A 186 10.03 13.90 -6.06
C TRP A 186 8.74 14.54 -5.53
N ILE A 187 7.58 14.16 -6.07
CA ILE A 187 6.28 14.64 -5.58
C ILE A 187 5.74 13.69 -4.51
N THR A 188 5.67 12.40 -4.82
CA THR A 188 4.94 11.43 -4.00
C THR A 188 5.70 11.05 -2.74
N VAL A 189 7.04 10.94 -2.79
CA VAL A 189 7.82 10.52 -1.61
C VAL A 189 7.78 11.59 -0.51
N PRO A 190 8.10 12.87 -0.77
CA PRO A 190 8.00 13.90 0.27
C PRO A 190 6.58 14.02 0.85
N LEU A 191 5.55 13.96 0.00
CA LEU A 191 4.16 13.97 0.46
C LEU A 191 3.85 12.78 1.38
N LEU A 192 4.27 11.57 1.02
CA LEU A 192 4.06 10.38 1.84
C LEU A 192 4.79 10.48 3.18
N LEU A 193 6.04 10.96 3.18
CA LEU A 193 6.83 11.17 4.39
C LEU A 193 6.21 12.23 5.31
N ALA A 194 5.72 13.34 4.75
CA ALA A 194 5.00 14.36 5.51
C ALA A 194 3.76 13.76 6.18
N LEU A 195 2.97 12.95 5.46
CA LEU A 195 1.81 12.27 6.03
C LEU A 195 2.20 11.24 7.10
N HIS A 196 3.29 10.51 6.92
CA HIS A 196 3.82 9.59 7.95
C HIS A 196 4.20 10.35 9.23
N PHE A 197 4.89 11.47 9.07
CA PHE A 197 5.28 12.33 10.17
C PHE A 197 4.07 12.93 10.89
N SER A 198 3.08 13.44 10.16
CA SER A 198 1.85 13.97 10.74
C SER A 198 1.07 12.91 11.53
N VAL A 199 0.94 11.68 10.99
CA VAL A 199 0.32 10.57 11.73
C VAL A 199 1.12 10.26 12.99
N ALA A 200 2.45 10.17 12.90
CA ALA A 200 3.30 9.86 14.05
C ALA A 200 3.29 10.94 15.14
N HIS A 201 3.13 12.22 14.77
CA HIS A 201 3.06 13.34 15.70
C HIS A 201 1.71 13.44 16.42
N LEU A 202 0.63 13.05 15.75
CA LEU A 202 -0.73 13.06 16.31
C LEU A 202 -1.06 11.80 17.12
N TRP A 203 -0.22 10.76 17.04
CA TRP A 203 -0.34 9.49 17.77
C TRP A 203 0.28 9.61 19.17
#